data_AF-A0ABC9GUX3-F1
#
_entry.id   AF-A0ABC9GUX3-F1
#
_cell.length_a   1.000
_cell.length_b   1.000
_cell.length_c   1.000
_cell.angle_alpha   90.00
_cell.angle_beta   90.00
_cell.angle_gamma   90.00
#
_symmetry.space_group_name_H-M   'P 1'
#
loop_
_entity.id
_entity.type
_entity.pdbx_description
1 polymer ?
#
loop_
_entity_poly.entity_id
_entity_poly.type
_entity_poly.pdbx_seq_one_letter_code
_entity_poly.pdbx_strand_id
1 'polypeptide(L)'
;MMKWGLSSGTPADSYYEVRSDCTDDVPKSKFKIKAGKTLSARKWQAAFSPDGCLDIASVLRRIQTGGVHPTVRGEVWEFLLGCFDPRSTFDEREEIRQIRRLQYARMKEDCREMDSHVGSGKVITAPLITEDGRPIKDPLVLLEATDKNTSEGAPATRRNEIEVDESAERITDKQIIEWKLTLHQIGLDVLRTDRTMVFYENKENLSKLWDILAVYAWIDKDVGYCQGMSDLCSPMIVLLNDEADAFWCFEKLMRRLRGNFKCTDQSVGVANQLQHLASIIQVLDPKLHDHLETLGGGDYLFAFRMFMVLFRREVSFGDSLYLWEMMWALEYDPDIFFAACEEAGAVHKNKVSRSKLRGLRHFGKWDKDKDKENAKNGSEDGEDGPVPISVFMVASVLKEKREKLLQEARGLDDLIRILNDVNGNLDAKKACAGALKLHKKYLKKVQAKKP
;
A
#
# COMPACT_ATOMS: atom_id res chain seq x y z
N MET A 1 17.31 -19.17 -15.83
CA MET A 1 18.37 -19.95 -15.14
C MET A 1 18.51 -19.39 -13.72
N MET A 2 17.85 -20.00 -12.73
CA MET A 2 17.79 -19.48 -11.36
C MET A 2 19.17 -19.57 -10.69
N LYS A 3 19.75 -18.42 -10.30
CA LYS A 3 20.99 -18.37 -9.51
C LYS A 3 20.74 -18.92 -8.10
N TRP A 4 21.02 -20.20 -7.91
CA TRP A 4 21.17 -20.80 -6.58
C TRP A 4 22.50 -20.31 -5.99
N GLY A 5 22.44 -19.30 -5.13
CA GLY A 5 23.61 -18.85 -4.36
C GLY A 5 23.71 -17.34 -4.21
N LEU A 6 22.75 -16.70 -3.51
CA LEU A 6 23.01 -15.39 -2.92
C LEU A 6 23.36 -15.58 -1.44
N SER A 7 24.54 -15.07 -1.09
CA SER A 7 25.21 -15.24 0.19
C SER A 7 24.57 -14.39 1.29
N SER A 8 24.76 -14.79 2.55
CA SER A 8 24.35 -13.95 3.68
C SER A 8 24.94 -12.54 3.55
N GLY A 9 24.10 -11.51 3.62
CA GLY A 9 24.51 -10.10 3.48
C GLY A 9 24.08 -9.43 2.18
N THR A 10 23.50 -10.17 1.23
CA THR A 10 22.93 -9.60 0.00
C THR A 10 21.82 -8.58 0.30
N PRO A 11 21.84 -7.36 -0.29
CA PRO A 11 20.76 -6.39 -0.20
C PRO A 11 19.46 -6.92 -0.83
N ALA A 12 18.28 -6.58 -0.29
CA ALA A 12 17.02 -7.02 -0.91
C ALA A 12 16.84 -6.49 -2.34
N ASP A 13 17.35 -5.30 -2.64
CA ASP A 13 17.22 -4.68 -3.96
C ASP A 13 17.92 -5.47 -5.08
N SER A 14 18.81 -6.42 -4.78
CA SER A 14 19.43 -7.25 -5.81
C SER A 14 18.46 -8.18 -6.54
N TYR A 15 17.23 -8.32 -6.02
CA TYR A 15 16.15 -9.11 -6.63
C TYR A 15 15.23 -8.26 -7.52
N TYR A 16 15.39 -6.94 -7.53
CA TYR A 16 14.58 -6.00 -8.29
C TYR A 16 15.49 -5.23 -9.24
N GLU A 17 15.47 -5.61 -10.51
CA GLU A 17 16.39 -5.03 -11.50
C GLU A 17 16.09 -3.55 -11.74
N VAL A 18 17.13 -2.73 -11.62
CA VAL A 18 17.12 -1.28 -11.86
C VAL A 18 17.78 -1.04 -13.21
N ARG A 19 17.22 -0.11 -13.98
CA ARG A 19 17.77 0.28 -15.27
C ARG A 19 19.20 0.80 -15.11
N SER A 20 20.08 0.45 -16.04
CA SER A 20 21.51 0.79 -15.96
C SER A 20 21.76 2.30 -15.88
N ASP A 21 20.91 3.10 -16.54
CA ASP A 21 20.97 4.56 -16.58
C ASP A 21 20.48 5.26 -15.30
N CYS A 22 19.82 4.54 -14.38
CA CYS A 22 19.28 5.09 -13.14
C CYS A 22 19.98 4.56 -11.87
N THR A 23 21.07 3.81 -12.00
CA THR A 23 21.68 3.08 -10.87
C THR A 23 22.20 3.97 -9.75
N ASP A 24 22.62 5.20 -10.05
CA ASP A 24 23.09 6.17 -9.06
C ASP A 24 21.96 6.99 -8.41
N ASP A 25 20.78 7.05 -9.05
CA ASP A 25 19.63 7.84 -8.59
C ASP A 25 18.71 7.05 -7.64
N VAL A 26 18.88 5.73 -7.55
CA VAL A 26 18.03 4.86 -6.74
C VAL A 26 18.57 4.71 -5.32
N PRO A 27 17.76 4.98 -4.29
CA PRO A 27 18.12 4.71 -2.91
C PRO A 27 18.54 3.25 -2.70
N LYS A 28 19.67 3.03 -2.02
CA LYS A 28 20.18 1.67 -1.75
C LYS A 28 19.47 1.06 -0.54
N SER A 29 18.95 -0.16 -0.68
CA SER A 29 18.36 -0.90 0.45
C SER A 29 19.36 -1.08 1.59
N LYS A 30 18.88 -0.77 2.80
CA LYS A 30 19.57 -1.02 4.06
C LYS A 30 19.23 -2.39 4.63
N PHE A 31 18.12 -2.99 4.20
CA PHE A 31 17.80 -4.37 4.53
C PHE A 31 18.75 -5.34 3.83
N LYS A 32 19.30 -6.27 4.63
CA LYS A 32 20.19 -7.33 4.15
C LYS A 32 19.63 -8.69 4.55
N ILE A 33 19.63 -9.61 3.60
CA ILE A 33 19.24 -11.00 3.81
C ILE A 33 20.26 -11.64 4.76
N LYS A 34 19.78 -12.25 5.85
CA LYS A 34 20.63 -12.88 6.87
C LYS A 34 20.33 -14.36 6.95
N ALA A 35 21.32 -15.19 6.63
CA ALA A 35 21.20 -16.63 6.76
C ALA A 35 20.77 -17.02 8.18
N GLY A 36 19.78 -17.93 8.27
CA GLY A 36 19.22 -18.40 9.55
C GLY A 36 18.25 -17.44 10.25
N LYS A 37 18.24 -16.14 9.90
CA LYS A 37 17.34 -15.13 10.49
C LYS A 37 16.18 -14.77 9.57
N THR A 38 16.45 -14.43 8.32
CA THR A 38 15.43 -14.10 7.32
C THR A 38 14.60 -15.33 7.00
N LEU A 39 13.27 -15.16 6.84
CA LEU A 39 12.35 -16.24 6.48
C LEU A 39 12.67 -16.74 5.05
N SER A 40 13.41 -17.84 4.96
CA SER A 40 13.77 -18.47 3.69
C SER A 40 12.67 -19.36 3.16
N ALA A 41 12.74 -19.71 1.86
CA ALA A 41 11.82 -20.65 1.23
C ALA A 41 11.72 -21.99 1.99
N ARG A 42 12.86 -22.54 2.43
CA ARG A 42 12.87 -23.76 3.25
C ARG A 42 12.10 -23.60 4.56
N LYS A 43 12.27 -22.47 5.24
CA LYS A 43 11.57 -22.21 6.52
C LYS A 43 10.10 -21.87 6.33
N TRP A 44 9.75 -21.26 5.21
CA TRP A 44 8.37 -21.03 4.79
C TRP A 44 7.66 -22.36 4.57
N GLN A 45 8.21 -23.24 3.73
CA GLN A 45 7.62 -24.56 3.45
C GLN A 45 7.51 -25.43 4.72
N ALA A 46 8.51 -25.37 5.61
CA ALA A 46 8.48 -26.09 6.87
C ALA A 46 7.48 -25.53 7.91
N ALA A 47 6.86 -24.38 7.66
CA ALA A 47 5.84 -23.81 8.53
C ALA A 47 4.43 -24.36 8.24
N PHE A 48 4.25 -25.09 7.14
CA PHE A 48 2.99 -25.74 6.80
C PHE A 48 2.91 -27.15 7.38
N SER A 49 1.72 -27.54 7.81
CA SER A 49 1.36 -28.93 8.08
C SER A 49 1.17 -29.71 6.77
N PRO A 50 1.11 -31.06 6.80
CA PRO A 50 0.92 -31.87 5.59
C PRO A 50 -0.36 -31.55 4.80
N ASP A 51 -1.42 -31.13 5.47
CA ASP A 51 -2.70 -30.68 4.91
C ASP A 51 -2.69 -29.21 4.45
N GLY A 52 -1.65 -28.44 4.81
CA GLY A 52 -1.45 -27.08 4.34
C GLY A 52 -1.86 -25.97 5.30
N CYS A 53 -2.17 -26.27 6.56
CA CYS A 53 -2.35 -25.25 7.59
C CYS A 53 -0.99 -24.60 7.95
N LEU A 54 -0.96 -23.28 8.08
CA LEU A 54 0.23 -22.48 8.36
C LEU A 54 0.39 -22.21 9.86
N ASP A 55 1.57 -22.50 10.43
CA ASP A 55 2.00 -21.94 11.72
C ASP A 55 2.37 -20.46 11.56
N ILE A 56 1.33 -19.63 11.46
CA ILE A 56 1.44 -18.19 11.29
C ILE A 56 2.21 -17.54 12.44
N ALA A 57 2.10 -18.07 13.66
CA ALA A 57 2.80 -17.53 14.82
C ALA A 57 4.33 -17.65 14.66
N SER A 58 4.82 -18.78 14.15
CA SER A 58 6.25 -18.96 13.85
C SER A 58 6.73 -18.03 12.74
N VAL A 59 5.90 -17.83 11.71
CA VAL A 59 6.17 -16.95 10.56
C VAL A 59 6.27 -15.50 11.03
N LEU A 60 5.28 -15.00 11.77
CA LEU A 60 5.26 -13.63 12.30
C LEU A 60 6.49 -13.33 13.15
N ARG A 61 6.90 -14.25 14.04
CA ARG A 61 8.12 -14.10 14.85
C ARG A 61 9.38 -13.99 13.99
N ARG A 62 9.47 -14.76 12.91
CA ARG A 62 10.61 -14.72 11.98
C ARG A 62 10.63 -13.42 11.19
N ILE A 63 9.47 -13.01 10.68
CA ILE A 63 9.31 -11.74 9.98
C ILE A 63 9.80 -10.63 10.90
N GLN A 64 9.24 -10.46 12.10
CA GLN A 64 9.62 -9.41 13.07
C GLN A 64 11.13 -9.40 13.45
N THR A 65 11.84 -10.51 13.31
CA THR A 65 13.27 -10.60 13.69
C THR A 65 14.23 -10.49 12.51
N GLY A 66 13.82 -10.90 11.31
CA GLY A 66 14.72 -11.11 10.17
C GLY A 66 14.17 -10.73 8.79
N GLY A 67 12.89 -10.34 8.67
CA GLY A 67 12.23 -10.05 7.40
C GLY A 67 11.92 -11.29 6.56
N VAL A 68 11.32 -11.06 5.39
CA VAL A 68 11.00 -12.10 4.41
C VAL A 68 12.05 -12.15 3.31
N HIS A 69 12.42 -13.35 2.88
CA HIS A 69 13.30 -13.52 1.72
C HIS A 69 12.53 -13.18 0.44
N PRO A 70 13.12 -12.43 -0.52
CA PRO A 70 12.39 -11.97 -1.73
C PRO A 70 11.65 -13.07 -2.50
N THR A 71 12.21 -14.28 -2.55
CA THR A 71 11.64 -15.43 -3.28
C THR A 71 10.31 -15.97 -2.73
N VAL A 72 9.92 -15.61 -1.51
CA VAL A 72 8.65 -16.07 -0.91
C VAL A 72 7.73 -14.91 -0.51
N ARG A 73 8.07 -13.68 -0.90
CA ARG A 73 7.28 -12.49 -0.51
C ARG A 73 5.84 -12.56 -1.01
N GLY A 74 5.62 -12.90 -2.28
CA GLY A 74 4.28 -13.03 -2.86
C GLY A 74 3.39 -13.96 -2.03
N GLU A 75 3.84 -15.20 -1.80
CA GLU A 75 3.09 -16.19 -1.00
C GLU A 75 2.86 -15.72 0.45
N VAL A 76 3.85 -15.11 1.09
CA VAL A 76 3.73 -14.62 2.47
C VAL A 76 2.72 -13.47 2.56
N TRP A 77 2.70 -12.58 1.55
CA TRP A 77 1.82 -11.41 1.51
C TRP A 77 0.35 -11.83 1.41
N GLU A 78 0.03 -12.90 0.69
CA GLU A 78 -1.33 -13.45 0.64
C GLU A 78 -1.85 -13.80 2.05
N PHE A 79 -1.00 -14.26 2.98
CA PHE A 79 -1.41 -14.48 4.37
C PHE A 79 -1.40 -13.22 5.22
N LEU A 80 -0.36 -12.37 5.08
CA LEU A 80 -0.25 -11.14 5.87
C LEU A 80 -1.36 -10.14 5.58
N LEU A 81 -1.86 -10.10 4.34
CA LEU A 81 -2.94 -9.22 3.90
C LEU A 81 -4.34 -9.81 4.18
N GLY A 82 -4.42 -11.10 4.50
CA GLY A 82 -5.70 -11.78 4.75
C GLY A 82 -6.38 -12.29 3.49
N CYS A 83 -5.62 -12.53 2.42
CA CYS A 83 -6.11 -13.28 1.26
C CYS A 83 -6.38 -14.74 1.65
N PHE A 84 -5.60 -15.34 2.55
CA PHE A 84 -5.84 -16.70 3.04
C PHE A 84 -5.91 -16.78 4.56
N ASP A 85 -6.80 -17.63 5.08
CA ASP A 85 -6.80 -18.03 6.49
C ASP A 85 -5.59 -18.95 6.72
N PRO A 86 -4.72 -18.70 7.72
CA PRO A 86 -3.67 -19.63 8.11
C PRO A 86 -4.13 -21.07 8.39
N ARG A 87 -5.41 -21.27 8.73
CA ARG A 87 -5.99 -22.59 9.01
C ARG A 87 -6.58 -23.28 7.78
N SER A 88 -6.51 -22.63 6.62
CA SER A 88 -6.96 -23.25 5.37
C SER A 88 -6.01 -24.35 4.91
N THR A 89 -6.54 -25.34 4.21
CA THR A 89 -5.74 -26.38 3.54
C THR A 89 -5.18 -25.87 2.20
N PHE A 90 -4.32 -26.66 1.55
CA PHE A 90 -3.88 -26.34 0.18
C PHE A 90 -5.04 -26.30 -0.81
N ASP A 91 -5.94 -27.28 -0.74
CA ASP A 91 -7.08 -27.40 -1.67
C ASP A 91 -8.06 -26.25 -1.49
N GLU A 92 -8.36 -25.86 -0.25
CA GLU A 92 -9.24 -24.72 0.04
C GLU A 92 -8.67 -23.40 -0.49
N ARG A 93 -7.34 -23.20 -0.39
CA ARG A 93 -6.71 -22.00 -0.95
C ARG A 93 -6.75 -21.97 -2.47
N GLU A 94 -6.56 -23.11 -3.11
CA GLU A 94 -6.64 -23.21 -4.57
C GLU A 94 -8.06 -22.95 -5.06
N GLU A 95 -9.08 -23.45 -4.37
CA GLU A 95 -10.49 -23.12 -4.65
C GLU A 95 -10.77 -21.62 -4.49
N ILE A 96 -10.34 -21.02 -3.37
CA ILE A 96 -10.48 -19.57 -3.13
C ILE A 96 -9.80 -18.76 -4.24
N ARG A 97 -8.60 -19.17 -4.67
CA ARG A 97 -7.85 -18.52 -5.75
C ARG A 97 -8.61 -18.57 -7.08
N GLN A 98 -9.13 -19.73 -7.45
CA GLN A 98 -9.91 -19.90 -8.67
C GLN A 98 -11.18 -19.03 -8.67
N ILE A 99 -11.93 -19.03 -7.56
CA ILE A 99 -13.11 -18.19 -7.38
C ILE A 99 -12.76 -16.71 -7.55
N ARG A 100 -11.68 -16.26 -6.90
CA ARG A 100 -11.21 -14.87 -6.94
C ARG A 100 -10.75 -14.44 -8.33
N ARG A 101 -10.07 -15.31 -9.07
CA ARG A 101 -9.67 -15.07 -10.45
C ARG A 101 -10.89 -14.89 -11.36
N LEU A 102 -11.90 -15.74 -11.21
CA LEU A 102 -13.17 -15.60 -11.93
C LEU A 102 -13.91 -14.32 -11.56
N GLN A 103 -13.94 -13.95 -10.28
CA GLN A 103 -14.55 -12.69 -9.82
C GLN A 103 -13.85 -11.49 -10.43
N TYR A 104 -12.52 -11.45 -10.39
CA TYR A 104 -11.75 -10.37 -11.01
C TYR A 104 -11.99 -10.27 -12.52
N ALA A 105 -11.97 -11.41 -13.22
CA ALA A 105 -12.23 -11.44 -14.66
C ALA A 105 -13.61 -10.87 -15.00
N ARG A 106 -14.65 -11.15 -14.21
CA ARG A 106 -15.99 -10.56 -14.39
C ARG A 106 -15.98 -9.05 -14.15
N MET A 107 -15.41 -8.58 -13.05
CA MET A 107 -15.32 -7.14 -12.75
C MET A 107 -14.53 -6.38 -13.82
N LYS A 108 -13.48 -7.00 -14.37
CA LYS A 108 -12.69 -6.46 -15.47
C LYS A 108 -13.49 -6.40 -16.77
N GLU A 109 -14.31 -7.41 -17.06
CA GLU A 109 -15.20 -7.42 -18.21
C GLU A 109 -16.31 -6.36 -18.08
N ASP A 110 -16.93 -6.21 -16.90
CA ASP A 110 -17.90 -5.14 -16.63
C ASP A 110 -17.27 -3.75 -16.90
N CYS A 111 -16.02 -3.55 -16.49
CA CYS A 111 -15.27 -2.32 -16.79
C CYS A 111 -14.98 -2.16 -18.29
N ARG A 112 -14.71 -3.26 -18.99
CA ARG A 112 -14.44 -3.27 -20.43
C ARG A 112 -15.68 -2.93 -21.26
N GLU A 113 -16.86 -3.39 -20.83
CA GLU A 113 -18.14 -3.04 -21.47
C GLU A 113 -18.41 -1.53 -21.37
N MET A 114 -18.01 -0.90 -20.26
CA MET A 114 -18.09 0.56 -20.09
C MET A 114 -16.98 1.30 -20.86
N ASP A 115 -15.77 0.76 -20.92
CA ASP A 115 -14.65 1.32 -21.67
C ASP A 115 -13.73 0.24 -22.25
N SER A 116 -13.67 0.16 -23.59
CA SER A 116 -12.98 -0.91 -24.31
C SER A 116 -11.46 -0.94 -24.11
N HIS A 117 -10.86 0.10 -23.53
CA HIS A 117 -9.44 0.11 -23.19
C HIS A 117 -9.12 -0.79 -21.98
N VAL A 118 -10.09 -1.03 -21.08
CA VAL A 118 -9.88 -1.90 -19.92
C VAL A 118 -9.57 -3.33 -20.38
N GLY A 119 -8.40 -3.83 -20.01
CA GLY A 119 -7.92 -5.12 -20.44
C GLY A 119 -7.51 -5.19 -21.91
N SER A 120 -7.31 -4.06 -22.59
CA SER A 120 -6.83 -4.04 -23.98
C SER A 120 -5.29 -4.06 -24.10
N GLY A 121 -4.58 -4.01 -22.97
CA GLY A 121 -3.12 -3.84 -22.93
C GLY A 121 -2.65 -2.41 -23.18
N LYS A 122 -3.56 -1.42 -23.23
CA LYS A 122 -3.23 -0.01 -23.47
C LYS A 122 -3.39 0.81 -22.18
N VAL A 123 -2.68 1.93 -22.11
CA VAL A 123 -2.78 2.89 -20.99
C VAL A 123 -3.27 4.23 -21.53
N ILE A 124 -4.33 4.76 -20.93
CA ILE A 124 -4.96 6.03 -21.31
C ILE A 124 -4.31 7.18 -20.56
N THR A 125 -3.89 8.24 -21.24
CA THR A 125 -3.22 9.40 -20.60
C THR A 125 -3.89 10.74 -20.87
N ALA A 126 -4.90 10.78 -21.74
CA ALA A 126 -5.77 11.94 -21.94
C ALA A 126 -7.21 11.66 -21.51
N PRO A 127 -7.98 12.71 -21.13
CA PRO A 127 -9.40 12.58 -20.84
C PRO A 127 -10.16 11.94 -22.00
N LEU A 128 -11.03 10.99 -21.67
CA LEU A 128 -11.87 10.27 -22.65
C LEU A 128 -13.21 10.96 -22.89
N ILE A 129 -13.68 11.68 -21.88
CA ILE A 129 -14.98 12.34 -21.85
C ILE A 129 -14.85 13.71 -21.20
N THR A 130 -15.80 14.58 -21.51
CA THR A 130 -16.03 15.85 -20.80
C THR A 130 -16.75 15.60 -19.47
N GLU A 131 -16.76 16.58 -18.56
CA GLU A 131 -17.50 16.51 -17.28
C GLU A 131 -19.00 16.27 -17.49
N ASP A 132 -19.53 16.71 -18.63
CA ASP A 132 -20.91 16.51 -19.04
C ASP A 132 -21.19 15.09 -19.60
N GLY A 133 -20.20 14.21 -19.70
CA GLY A 133 -20.37 12.85 -20.23
C GLY A 133 -20.36 12.75 -21.75
N ARG A 134 -19.91 13.80 -22.47
CA ARG A 134 -19.71 13.72 -23.93
C ARG A 134 -18.33 13.13 -24.27
N PRO A 135 -18.24 12.14 -25.18
CA PRO A 135 -16.96 11.58 -25.63
C PRO A 135 -16.06 12.61 -26.32
N ILE A 136 -14.76 12.46 -26.12
CA ILE A 136 -13.71 13.25 -26.78
C ILE A 136 -13.17 12.44 -27.97
N LYS A 137 -12.95 13.09 -29.11
CA LYS A 137 -12.35 12.47 -30.29
C LYS A 137 -10.85 12.22 -30.08
N ASP A 138 -10.40 11.05 -30.52
CA ASP A 138 -8.99 10.65 -30.53
C ASP A 138 -8.23 10.98 -29.23
N PRO A 139 -8.68 10.44 -28.07
CA PRO A 139 -7.95 10.63 -26.83
C PRO A 139 -6.52 10.14 -27.00
N LEU A 140 -5.56 10.84 -26.37
CA LEU A 140 -4.18 10.35 -26.30
C LEU A 140 -4.18 9.02 -25.52
N VAL A 141 -4.14 7.96 -26.30
CA VAL A 141 -3.99 6.59 -25.84
C VAL A 141 -2.60 6.16 -26.28
N LEU A 142 -1.81 5.64 -25.34
CA LEU A 142 -0.54 5.06 -25.73
C LEU A 142 -0.83 3.73 -26.43
N LEU A 143 -0.71 3.73 -27.76
CA LEU A 143 -0.73 2.54 -28.61
C LEU A 143 0.64 1.86 -28.57
N GLU A 144 0.64 0.53 -28.55
CA GLU A 144 1.85 -0.26 -28.66
C GLU A 144 1.77 -1.31 -29.76
N ALA A 145 2.93 -1.56 -30.36
CA ALA A 145 3.12 -2.37 -31.54
C ALA A 145 2.79 -3.86 -31.35
N THR A 146 1.81 -4.31 -32.15
CA THR A 146 1.92 -5.40 -33.14
C THR A 146 1.08 -4.91 -34.34
N ASP A 147 1.59 -4.65 -35.54
CA ASP A 147 2.46 -5.46 -36.38
C ASP A 147 3.42 -4.62 -37.24
N LYS A 148 4.52 -5.25 -37.68
CA LYS A 148 5.21 -4.83 -38.90
C LYS A 148 4.20 -4.79 -40.05
N ASN A 149 4.20 -3.68 -40.79
CA ASN A 149 3.46 -3.40 -42.03
C ASN A 149 2.05 -2.81 -41.87
N THR A 150 1.96 -1.49 -41.68
CA THR A 150 1.27 -0.60 -42.65
C THR A 150 1.62 0.87 -42.41
N SER A 151 2.29 1.44 -43.41
CA SER A 151 2.24 2.83 -43.92
C SER A 151 2.05 4.02 -42.97
N GLU A 152 3.09 4.86 -42.98
CA GLU A 152 3.06 6.29 -43.33
C GLU A 152 2.25 7.27 -42.45
N GLY A 153 3.00 7.96 -41.59
CA GLY A 153 3.05 9.43 -41.52
C GLY A 153 1.73 10.20 -41.41
N ALA A 154 1.36 10.55 -40.18
CA ALA A 154 0.49 11.71 -39.93
C ALA A 154 1.26 12.76 -39.10
N PRO A 155 1.24 14.05 -39.50
CA PRO A 155 1.99 15.09 -38.82
C PRO A 155 1.28 15.49 -37.52
N ALA A 156 2.03 15.47 -36.42
CA ALA A 156 1.62 16.03 -35.14
C ALA A 156 1.46 17.55 -35.27
N THR A 157 0.27 18.01 -35.69
CA THR A 157 -0.13 19.41 -35.61
C THR A 157 -0.72 19.66 -34.23
N ARG A 158 -0.03 20.51 -33.46
CA ARG A 158 -0.52 21.02 -32.17
C ARG A 158 -1.80 21.81 -32.41
N ARG A 159 -2.94 21.26 -31.99
CA ARG A 159 -4.15 22.02 -31.64
C ARG A 159 -4.61 21.54 -30.27
N ASN A 160 -4.56 22.43 -29.28
CA ASN A 160 -5.04 22.20 -27.91
C ASN A 160 -6.56 22.46 -27.80
N GLU A 161 -7.34 22.12 -28.82
CA GLU A 161 -8.79 22.17 -28.75
C GLU A 161 -9.29 20.74 -28.57
N ILE A 162 -9.96 20.48 -27.44
CA ILE A 162 -10.61 19.19 -27.17
C ILE A 162 -11.78 19.08 -28.15
N GLU A 163 -11.60 18.32 -29.23
CA GLU A 163 -12.67 18.07 -30.18
C GLU A 163 -13.67 17.07 -29.57
N VAL A 164 -14.87 17.55 -29.25
CA VAL A 164 -15.95 16.72 -28.71
C VAL A 164 -16.64 15.96 -29.84
N ASP A 165 -16.95 14.68 -29.62
CA ASP A 165 -17.75 13.91 -30.56
C ASP A 165 -19.25 14.21 -30.34
N GLU A 166 -19.77 15.16 -31.11
CA GLU A 166 -21.20 15.51 -31.09
C GLU A 166 -22.10 14.41 -31.67
N SER A 167 -21.53 13.40 -32.35
CA SER A 167 -22.29 12.31 -32.99
C SER A 167 -22.45 11.06 -32.12
N ALA A 168 -21.61 10.92 -31.09
CA ALA A 168 -21.67 9.79 -30.15
C ALA A 168 -22.74 9.99 -29.07
N GLU A 169 -23.34 8.89 -28.59
CA GLU A 169 -24.31 8.96 -27.50
C GLU A 169 -23.66 9.51 -26.22
N ARG A 170 -24.36 10.48 -25.61
CA ARG A 170 -23.96 11.06 -24.33
C ARG A 170 -24.14 10.03 -23.22
N ILE A 171 -23.10 9.81 -22.43
CA ILE A 171 -23.19 9.00 -21.22
C ILE A 171 -23.99 9.79 -20.19
N THR A 172 -25.03 9.17 -19.63
CA THR A 172 -25.89 9.81 -18.61
C THR A 172 -25.69 9.25 -17.22
N ASP A 173 -25.08 8.07 -17.09
CA ASP A 173 -24.80 7.47 -15.79
C ASP A 173 -23.67 8.24 -15.09
N LYS A 174 -24.03 8.90 -13.98
CA LYS A 174 -23.10 9.72 -13.19
C LYS A 174 -21.91 8.94 -12.68
N GLN A 175 -22.09 7.67 -12.29
CA GLN A 175 -21.00 6.85 -11.74
C GLN A 175 -20.02 6.47 -12.85
N ILE A 176 -20.53 6.16 -14.05
CA ILE A 176 -19.68 5.86 -15.22
C ILE A 176 -18.89 7.11 -15.63
N ILE A 177 -19.52 8.29 -15.60
CA ILE A 177 -18.84 9.56 -15.89
C ILE A 177 -17.71 9.79 -14.89
N GLU A 178 -18.00 9.75 -13.58
CA GLU A 178 -17.00 9.95 -12.53
C GLU A 178 -15.82 8.98 -12.68
N TRP A 179 -16.10 7.69 -12.90
CA TRP A 179 -15.06 6.69 -13.12
C TRP A 179 -14.22 6.96 -14.38
N LYS A 180 -14.85 7.22 -15.53
CA LYS A 180 -14.14 7.54 -16.79
C LYS A 180 -13.27 8.79 -16.67
N LEU A 181 -13.70 9.79 -15.92
CA LEU A 181 -12.91 10.99 -15.65
C LEU A 181 -11.62 10.67 -14.87
N THR A 182 -11.57 9.60 -14.07
CA THR A 182 -10.36 9.20 -13.35
C THR A 182 -9.34 8.44 -14.21
N LEU A 183 -9.75 7.77 -15.29
CA LEU A 183 -8.92 6.81 -16.03
C LEU A 183 -7.62 7.39 -16.60
N HIS A 184 -7.68 8.64 -17.08
CA HIS A 184 -6.49 9.32 -17.60
C HIS A 184 -5.49 9.67 -16.49
N GLN A 185 -5.99 10.09 -15.31
CA GLN A 185 -5.16 10.37 -14.15
C GLN A 185 -4.47 9.10 -13.64
N ILE A 186 -5.16 7.95 -13.68
CA ILE A 186 -4.56 6.64 -13.41
C ILE A 186 -3.40 6.40 -14.37
N GLY A 187 -3.58 6.60 -15.68
CA GLY A 187 -2.51 6.35 -16.64
C GLY A 187 -1.31 7.28 -16.48
N LEU A 188 -1.53 8.56 -16.20
CA LEU A 188 -0.44 9.50 -15.87
C LEU A 188 0.35 9.04 -14.64
N ASP A 189 -0.33 8.52 -13.63
CA ASP A 189 0.27 7.99 -12.40
C ASP A 189 1.00 6.67 -12.62
N VAL A 190 0.43 5.75 -13.38
CA VAL A 190 1.08 4.49 -13.80
C VAL A 190 2.38 4.79 -14.51
N LEU A 191 2.37 5.71 -15.47
CA LEU A 191 3.56 6.06 -16.22
C LEU A 191 4.67 6.63 -15.34
N ARG A 192 4.36 7.29 -14.21
CA ARG A 192 5.37 7.84 -13.27
C ARG A 192 5.75 6.92 -12.11
N THR A 193 5.14 5.75 -12.03
CA THR A 193 5.37 4.79 -10.94
C THR A 193 6.65 4.00 -11.19
N ASP A 194 7.56 4.01 -10.21
CA ASP A 194 8.80 3.21 -10.16
C ASP A 194 9.59 3.08 -11.49
N ARG A 195 9.65 4.18 -12.28
CA ARG A 195 10.26 4.24 -13.63
C ARG A 195 11.69 3.71 -13.73
N THR A 196 12.42 3.70 -12.61
CA THR A 196 13.81 3.23 -12.55
C THR A 196 13.91 1.72 -12.60
N MET A 197 12.82 0.97 -12.38
CA MET A 197 12.80 -0.49 -12.39
C MET A 197 12.64 -1.03 -13.81
N VAL A 198 13.47 -2.00 -14.19
CA VAL A 198 13.38 -2.72 -15.49
C VAL A 198 12.01 -3.39 -15.66
N PHE A 199 11.37 -3.78 -14.55
CA PHE A 199 10.03 -4.35 -14.55
C PHE A 199 9.00 -3.51 -15.34
N TYR A 200 9.10 -2.19 -15.29
CA TYR A 200 8.18 -1.27 -15.97
C TYR A 200 8.60 -0.89 -17.39
N GLU A 201 9.70 -1.44 -17.91
CA GLU A 201 10.00 -1.40 -19.35
C GLU A 201 9.07 -2.35 -20.13
N ASN A 202 8.59 -3.42 -19.49
CA ASN A 202 7.56 -4.26 -20.05
C ASN A 202 6.20 -3.56 -19.91
N LYS A 203 5.56 -3.33 -21.04
CA LYS A 203 4.32 -2.58 -21.15
C LYS A 203 3.08 -3.41 -20.81
N GLU A 204 3.21 -4.74 -20.82
CA GLU A 204 2.24 -5.64 -20.19
C GLU A 204 2.15 -5.36 -18.67
N ASN A 205 3.27 -5.05 -18.02
CA ASN A 205 3.26 -4.74 -16.59
C ASN A 205 2.64 -3.36 -16.30
N LEU A 206 2.84 -2.38 -17.19
CA LEU A 206 2.19 -1.07 -17.10
C LEU A 206 0.66 -1.18 -17.29
N SER A 207 0.23 -1.92 -18.32
CA SER A 207 -1.20 -2.15 -18.56
C SER A 207 -1.84 -2.97 -17.45
N LYS A 208 -1.14 -3.99 -16.91
CA LYS A 208 -1.56 -4.73 -15.71
C LYS A 208 -1.79 -3.81 -14.51
N LEU A 209 -0.87 -2.87 -14.25
CA LEU A 209 -1.03 -1.89 -13.17
C LEU A 209 -2.24 -0.98 -13.41
N TRP A 210 -2.39 -0.49 -14.64
CA TRP A 210 -3.50 0.39 -15.02
C TRP A 210 -4.85 -0.31 -14.90
N ASP A 211 -4.97 -1.56 -15.39
CA ASP A 211 -6.18 -2.37 -15.32
C ASP A 211 -6.61 -2.61 -13.86
N ILE A 212 -5.68 -3.02 -12.98
CA ILE A 212 -5.98 -3.25 -11.57
C ILE A 212 -6.52 -1.98 -10.89
N LEU A 213 -5.90 -0.83 -11.16
CA LEU A 213 -6.32 0.45 -10.58
C LEU A 213 -7.66 0.92 -11.15
N ALA A 214 -7.90 0.74 -12.46
CA ALA A 214 -9.15 1.08 -13.11
C ALA A 214 -10.31 0.23 -12.55
N VAL A 215 -10.11 -1.10 -12.42
CA VAL A 215 -11.10 -2.00 -11.82
C VAL A 215 -11.33 -1.63 -10.35
N TYR A 216 -10.28 -1.38 -9.57
CA TYR A 216 -10.45 -1.00 -8.16
C TYR A 216 -11.28 0.29 -8.01
N ALA A 217 -10.99 1.31 -8.81
CA ALA A 217 -11.70 2.60 -8.77
C ALA A 217 -13.20 2.46 -9.06
N TRP A 218 -13.60 1.44 -9.83
CA TRP A 218 -15.01 1.12 -10.06
C TRP A 218 -15.66 0.37 -8.88
N ILE A 219 -14.89 -0.48 -8.20
CA ILE A 219 -15.40 -1.35 -7.12
C ILE A 219 -15.61 -0.57 -5.82
N ASP A 220 -14.63 0.22 -5.37
CA ASP A 220 -14.76 1.04 -4.15
C ASP A 220 -15.06 2.49 -4.51
N LYS A 221 -16.29 2.77 -4.95
CA LYS A 221 -16.72 4.09 -5.44
C LYS A 221 -16.57 5.22 -4.43
N ASP A 222 -16.64 4.92 -3.13
CA ASP A 222 -16.44 5.92 -2.08
C ASP A 222 -14.98 6.43 -2.05
N VAL A 223 -14.02 5.60 -2.47
CA VAL A 223 -12.60 5.95 -2.55
C VAL A 223 -12.21 6.34 -3.97
N GLY A 224 -12.74 5.64 -4.97
CA GLY A 224 -12.37 5.78 -6.37
C GLY A 224 -10.87 5.56 -6.58
N TYR A 225 -10.28 6.44 -7.38
CA TYR A 225 -8.83 6.54 -7.53
C TYR A 225 -8.30 7.82 -6.89
N CYS A 226 -7.30 7.65 -6.04
CA CYS A 226 -6.55 8.74 -5.42
C CYS A 226 -5.07 8.65 -5.77
N GLN A 227 -4.44 9.82 -5.92
CA GLN A 227 -3.01 9.91 -6.21
C GLN A 227 -2.19 9.19 -5.13
N GLY A 228 -1.29 8.30 -5.57
CA GLY A 228 -0.47 7.47 -4.67
C GLY A 228 -0.93 6.01 -4.58
N MET A 229 -2.14 5.69 -5.03
CA MET A 229 -2.59 4.28 -5.11
C MET A 229 -1.74 3.44 -6.07
N SER A 230 -1.19 4.04 -7.13
CA SER A 230 -0.25 3.36 -8.03
C SER A 230 1.03 2.91 -7.32
N ASP A 231 1.53 3.71 -6.36
CA ASP A 231 2.70 3.38 -5.53
C ASP A 231 2.42 2.22 -4.58
N LEU A 232 1.16 2.09 -4.12
CA LEU A 232 0.71 0.99 -3.27
C LEU A 232 0.49 -0.30 -4.05
N CYS A 233 0.01 -0.20 -5.29
CA CYS A 233 -0.26 -1.34 -6.16
C CYS A 233 1.01 -1.89 -6.84
N SER A 234 2.01 -1.05 -7.09
CA SER A 234 3.28 -1.45 -7.74
C SER A 234 3.95 -2.68 -7.09
N PRO A 235 4.13 -2.74 -5.75
CA PRO A 235 4.61 -3.94 -5.09
C PRO A 235 3.79 -5.21 -5.36
N MET A 236 2.47 -5.10 -5.50
CA MET A 236 1.60 -6.26 -5.69
C MET A 236 1.86 -6.92 -7.04
N ILE A 237 1.94 -6.13 -8.11
CA ILE A 237 2.17 -6.66 -9.45
C ILE A 237 3.60 -7.19 -9.64
N VAL A 238 4.57 -6.62 -8.92
CA VAL A 238 5.98 -7.07 -8.94
C VAL A 238 6.14 -8.40 -8.21
N LEU A 239 5.36 -8.64 -7.15
CA LEU A 239 5.47 -9.84 -6.32
C LEU A 239 4.55 -10.98 -6.77
N LEU A 240 3.45 -10.69 -7.44
CA LEU A 240 2.42 -11.65 -7.83
C LEU A 240 2.29 -11.71 -9.35
N ASN A 241 2.55 -12.88 -9.90
CA ASN A 241 2.56 -13.11 -11.35
C ASN A 241 1.17 -12.93 -11.97
N ASP A 242 0.14 -13.46 -11.32
CA ASP A 242 -1.24 -13.37 -11.79
C ASP A 242 -1.84 -11.99 -11.47
N GLU A 243 -2.62 -11.44 -12.38
CA GLU A 243 -3.25 -10.12 -12.23
C GLU A 243 -4.35 -10.10 -11.18
N ALA A 244 -5.16 -11.15 -11.11
CA ALA A 244 -6.24 -11.21 -10.12
C ALA A 244 -5.66 -11.37 -8.71
N ASP A 245 -4.62 -12.18 -8.54
CA ASP A 245 -3.97 -12.35 -7.23
C ASP A 245 -3.38 -11.02 -6.74
N ALA A 246 -2.77 -10.25 -7.66
CA ALA A 246 -2.29 -8.90 -7.38
C ALA A 246 -3.42 -7.93 -7.03
N PHE A 247 -4.53 -7.96 -7.78
CA PHE A 247 -5.73 -7.17 -7.49
C PHE A 247 -6.27 -7.46 -6.08
N TRP A 248 -6.42 -8.74 -5.70
CA TRP A 248 -6.97 -9.08 -4.39
C TRP A 248 -6.04 -8.72 -3.24
N CYS A 249 -4.72 -8.84 -3.42
CA CYS A 249 -3.78 -8.33 -2.42
C CYS A 249 -3.85 -6.80 -2.30
N PHE A 250 -3.95 -6.09 -3.44
CA PHE A 250 -4.12 -4.65 -3.46
C PHE A 250 -5.43 -4.21 -2.79
N GLU A 251 -6.54 -4.87 -3.10
CA GLU A 251 -7.85 -4.62 -2.51
C GLU A 251 -7.83 -4.79 -0.99
N LYS A 252 -7.21 -5.87 -0.49
CA LYS A 252 -7.05 -6.11 0.97
C LYS A 252 -6.16 -5.08 1.63
N LEU A 253 -5.12 -4.59 0.94
CA LEU A 253 -4.32 -3.47 1.43
C LEU A 253 -5.16 -2.20 1.51
N MET A 254 -5.90 -1.88 0.46
CA MET A 254 -6.73 -0.68 0.41
C MET A 254 -7.84 -0.67 1.46
N ARG A 255 -8.41 -1.82 1.84
CA ARG A 255 -9.35 -1.87 2.99
C ARG A 255 -8.74 -1.36 4.29
N ARG A 256 -7.46 -1.69 4.55
CA ARG A 256 -6.74 -1.20 5.74
C ARG A 256 -6.46 0.29 5.67
N LEU A 257 -6.24 0.79 4.46
CA LEU A 257 -5.91 2.19 4.21
C LEU A 257 -7.13 3.04 3.82
N ARG A 258 -8.32 2.45 3.76
CA ARG A 258 -9.52 3.07 3.22
C ARG A 258 -9.82 4.41 3.89
N GLY A 259 -9.66 4.46 5.22
CA GLY A 259 -9.79 5.69 6.00
C GLY A 259 -8.85 6.80 5.53
N ASN A 260 -7.62 6.48 5.12
CA ASN A 260 -6.63 7.46 4.65
C ASN A 260 -7.06 8.14 3.33
N PHE A 261 -7.82 7.44 2.49
CA PHE A 261 -8.21 7.91 1.15
C PHE A 261 -9.64 8.45 1.07
N LYS A 262 -10.45 8.25 2.11
CA LYS A 262 -11.78 8.86 2.16
C LYS A 262 -11.67 10.35 2.43
N CYS A 263 -12.16 11.14 1.49
CA CYS A 263 -12.42 12.57 1.70
C CYS A 263 -13.92 12.75 1.89
N THR A 264 -14.33 13.19 3.08
CA THR A 264 -15.71 13.63 3.32
C THR A 264 -15.73 15.15 3.42
N ASP A 265 -16.92 15.75 3.35
CA ASP A 265 -17.09 17.20 3.54
C ASP A 265 -16.60 17.71 4.91
N GLN A 266 -16.37 16.80 5.87
CA GLN A 266 -16.01 17.11 7.26
C GLN A 266 -14.59 16.66 7.66
N SER A 267 -13.95 15.74 6.93
CA SER A 267 -12.62 15.21 7.29
C SER A 267 -11.79 14.75 6.09
N VAL A 268 -10.50 15.12 6.08
CA VAL A 268 -9.50 14.58 5.15
C VAL A 268 -8.94 13.26 5.71
N GLY A 269 -8.82 12.22 4.88
CA GLY A 269 -8.66 10.84 5.36
C GLY A 269 -7.51 10.55 6.34
N VAL A 270 -6.37 11.25 6.25
CA VAL A 270 -5.24 11.08 7.21
C VAL A 270 -5.29 12.02 8.41
N ALA A 271 -6.31 12.86 8.55
CA ALA A 271 -6.41 13.87 9.62
C ALA A 271 -6.32 13.24 11.02
N ASN A 272 -7.01 12.12 11.27
CA ASN A 272 -6.96 11.43 12.56
C ASN A 272 -5.53 10.93 12.87
N GLN A 273 -4.80 10.44 11.87
CA GLN A 273 -3.41 9.98 12.07
C GLN A 273 -2.46 11.14 12.38
N LEU A 274 -2.68 12.30 11.75
CA LEU A 274 -1.93 13.53 12.02
C LEU A 274 -2.22 14.07 13.43
N GLN A 275 -3.49 14.05 13.84
CA GLN A 275 -3.90 14.45 15.19
C GLN A 275 -3.33 13.52 16.27
N HIS A 276 -3.37 12.20 16.02
CA HIS A 276 -2.70 11.23 16.88
C HIS A 276 -1.20 11.47 16.94
N LEU A 277 -0.54 11.76 15.82
CA LEU A 277 0.88 12.10 15.79
C LEU A 277 1.17 13.34 16.66
N ALA A 278 0.41 14.43 16.48
CA ALA A 278 0.54 15.64 17.28
C ALA A 278 0.43 15.34 18.78
N SER A 279 -0.63 14.62 19.18
CA SER A 279 -0.87 14.22 20.58
C SER A 279 0.27 13.35 21.14
N ILE A 280 0.78 12.41 20.34
CA ILE A 280 1.90 11.54 20.73
C ILE A 280 3.18 12.35 20.93
N ILE A 281 3.51 13.27 20.02
CA ILE A 281 4.71 14.11 20.14
C ILE A 281 4.57 15.06 21.32
N GLN A 282 3.42 15.68 21.54
CA GLN A 282 3.16 16.54 22.69
C GLN A 282 3.38 15.81 24.02
N VAL A 283 2.97 14.55 24.14
CA VAL A 283 3.21 13.74 25.35
C VAL A 283 4.68 13.31 25.47
N LEU A 284 5.32 12.93 24.37
CA LEU A 284 6.66 12.33 24.38
C LEU A 284 7.79 13.35 24.44
N ASP A 285 7.65 14.48 23.75
CA ASP A 285 8.62 15.56 23.56
C ASP A 285 7.91 16.92 23.34
N PRO A 286 7.34 17.52 24.40
CA PRO A 286 6.60 18.79 24.31
C PRO A 286 7.43 19.91 23.67
N LYS A 287 8.72 20.00 24.01
CA LYS A 287 9.64 21.01 23.45
C LYS A 287 9.72 20.95 21.93
N LEU A 288 9.70 19.75 21.35
CA LEU A 288 9.66 19.61 19.90
C LEU A 288 8.30 20.03 19.35
N HIS A 289 7.20 19.59 19.97
CA HIS A 289 5.84 19.96 19.56
C HIS A 289 5.65 21.48 19.50
N ASP A 290 5.95 22.19 20.60
CA ASP A 290 5.79 23.64 20.71
C ASP A 290 6.63 24.38 19.66
N HIS A 291 7.82 23.85 19.36
CA HIS A 291 8.66 24.41 18.31
C HIS A 291 8.05 24.24 16.92
N LEU A 292 7.56 23.05 16.59
CA LEU A 292 6.90 22.80 15.29
C LEU A 292 5.64 23.66 15.14
N GLU A 293 4.87 23.83 16.21
CA GLU A 293 3.69 24.70 16.24
C GLU A 293 4.07 26.18 15.99
N THR A 294 5.12 26.67 16.65
CA THR A 294 5.63 28.04 16.44
C THR A 294 6.09 28.28 14.99
N LEU A 295 6.57 27.23 14.31
CA LEU A 295 6.98 27.28 12.91
C LEU A 295 5.82 27.17 11.91
N GLY A 296 4.58 27.01 12.38
CA GLY A 296 3.40 26.77 11.54
C GLY A 296 3.26 25.33 11.03
N GLY A 297 3.99 24.37 11.61
CA GLY A 297 3.95 22.94 11.29
C GLY A 297 3.25 22.10 12.37
N GLY A 298 2.40 22.70 13.20
CA GLY A 298 1.70 22.04 14.32
C GLY A 298 0.60 21.06 13.90
N ASP A 299 0.14 21.13 12.65
CA ASP A 299 -0.80 20.19 12.04
C ASP A 299 -0.12 18.95 11.43
N TYR A 300 1.22 18.93 11.40
CA TYR A 300 2.05 17.85 10.90
C TYR A 300 1.83 17.48 9.42
N LEU A 301 1.30 18.38 8.58
CA LEU A 301 0.97 18.08 7.18
C LEU A 301 2.16 17.55 6.34
N PHE A 302 3.40 17.85 6.74
CA PHE A 302 4.60 17.28 6.13
C PHE A 302 4.66 15.73 6.20
N ALA A 303 3.92 15.09 7.12
CA ALA A 303 3.83 13.65 7.27
C ALA A 303 2.73 13.01 6.39
N PHE A 304 1.90 13.82 5.71
CA PHE A 304 0.76 13.36 4.91
C PHE A 304 1.15 12.25 3.94
N ARG A 305 2.22 12.47 3.16
CA ARG A 305 2.71 11.50 2.17
C ARG A 305 3.17 10.19 2.82
N MET A 306 3.82 10.25 3.98
CA MET A 306 4.31 9.05 4.69
C MET A 306 3.15 8.13 5.08
N PHE A 307 2.00 8.69 5.45
CA PHE A 307 0.80 7.94 5.78
C PHE A 307 0.05 7.43 4.55
N MET A 308 -0.11 8.28 3.54
CA MET A 308 -0.85 7.93 2.32
C MET A 308 -0.25 6.75 1.58
N VAL A 309 1.08 6.72 1.42
CA VAL A 309 1.78 5.68 0.64
C VAL A 309 2.69 4.80 1.50
N LEU A 310 2.43 4.71 2.80
CA LEU A 310 3.15 3.85 3.74
C LEU A 310 4.68 3.92 3.59
N PHE A 311 5.23 5.14 3.62
CA PHE A 311 6.65 5.44 3.48
C PHE A 311 7.28 5.03 2.12
N ARG A 312 6.50 4.71 1.08
CA ARG A 312 7.02 4.24 -0.22
C ARG A 312 7.92 5.26 -0.91
N ARG A 313 7.80 6.56 -0.61
CA ARG A 313 8.65 7.61 -1.20
C ARG A 313 9.87 7.92 -0.33
N GLU A 314 9.95 7.31 0.86
CA GLU A 314 10.95 7.59 1.88
C GLU A 314 12.04 6.52 1.96
N VAL A 315 11.81 5.33 1.37
CA VAL A 315 12.74 4.19 1.37
C VAL A 315 12.90 3.58 -0.02
N SER A 316 13.95 2.79 -0.25
CA SER A 316 14.12 2.00 -1.48
C SER A 316 12.98 1.00 -1.67
N PHE A 317 12.81 0.48 -2.89
CA PHE A 317 11.75 -0.48 -3.20
C PHE A 317 11.79 -1.69 -2.27
N GLY A 318 12.94 -2.37 -2.16
CA GLY A 318 13.08 -3.55 -1.30
C GLY A 318 12.96 -3.24 0.19
N ASP A 319 13.34 -2.04 0.64
CA ASP A 319 13.15 -1.59 2.02
C ASP A 319 11.68 -1.29 2.34
N SER A 320 10.88 -0.82 1.38
CA SER A 320 9.42 -0.71 1.56
C SER A 320 8.78 -2.06 1.79
N LEU A 321 9.15 -3.06 1.00
CA LEU A 321 8.59 -4.40 1.16
C LEU A 321 8.90 -4.96 2.56
N TYR A 322 10.16 -4.80 3.00
CA TYR A 322 10.55 -5.17 4.36
C TYR A 322 9.78 -4.40 5.43
N LEU A 323 9.62 -3.08 5.25
CA LEU A 323 8.90 -2.23 6.19
C LEU A 323 7.44 -2.65 6.34
N TRP A 324 6.75 -2.90 5.22
CA TRP A 324 5.35 -3.31 5.22
C TRP A 324 5.17 -4.68 5.86
N GLU A 325 6.04 -5.65 5.56
CA GLU A 325 6.07 -6.95 6.22
C GLU A 325 6.24 -6.81 7.74
N MET A 326 7.11 -5.89 8.20
CA MET A 326 7.29 -5.63 9.63
C MET A 326 6.02 -5.07 10.26
N MET A 327 5.43 -4.06 9.63
CA MET A 327 4.23 -3.40 10.14
C MET A 327 3.06 -4.37 10.21
N TRP A 328 2.76 -5.08 9.12
CA TRP A 328 1.68 -6.06 9.08
C TRP A 328 1.92 -7.23 10.03
N ALA A 329 3.16 -7.67 10.22
CA ALA A 329 3.46 -8.72 11.19
C ALA A 329 3.36 -8.25 12.65
N LEU A 330 3.53 -6.96 12.93
CA LEU A 330 3.34 -6.39 14.26
C LEU A 330 1.85 -6.22 14.57
N GLU A 331 1.07 -5.76 13.59
CA GLU A 331 -0.36 -5.45 13.71
C GLU A 331 -1.30 -6.62 13.36
N TYR A 332 -0.72 -7.78 13.04
CA TYR A 332 -1.43 -8.94 12.52
C TYR A 332 -2.65 -9.28 13.38
N ASP A 333 -3.80 -9.39 12.72
CA ASP A 333 -5.04 -9.83 13.33
C ASP A 333 -5.38 -11.26 12.89
N PRO A 334 -5.51 -12.23 13.82
CA PRO A 334 -5.91 -13.59 13.47
C PRO A 334 -7.25 -13.67 12.72
N ASP A 335 -8.13 -12.69 12.91
CA ASP A 335 -9.47 -12.68 12.30
C ASP A 335 -9.53 -11.86 11.00
N ILE A 336 -8.38 -11.38 10.49
CA ILE A 336 -8.31 -10.49 9.32
C ILE A 336 -8.96 -11.07 8.06
N PHE A 337 -8.82 -12.38 7.87
CA PHE A 337 -9.45 -13.09 6.75
C PHE A 337 -10.98 -13.04 6.83
N PHE A 338 -11.55 -13.25 8.03
CA PHE A 338 -13.01 -13.27 8.21
C PHE A 338 -13.62 -11.88 8.12
N ALA A 339 -12.97 -10.88 8.72
CA ALA A 339 -13.40 -9.49 8.55
C ALA A 339 -13.47 -9.13 7.06
N ALA A 340 -12.47 -9.56 6.28
CA ALA A 340 -12.45 -9.35 4.85
C ALA A 340 -13.56 -10.11 4.08
N CYS A 341 -13.98 -11.29 4.56
CA CYS A 341 -15.08 -12.06 3.97
C CYS A 341 -16.46 -11.49 4.30
N GLU A 342 -16.68 -11.02 5.53
CA GLU A 342 -17.98 -10.49 6.00
C GLU A 342 -18.37 -9.20 5.27
N GLU A 343 -17.41 -8.31 5.02
CA GLU A 343 -17.63 -7.08 4.24
C GLU A 343 -17.85 -7.32 2.74
N ALA A 344 -17.34 -8.44 2.20
CA ALA A 344 -17.44 -8.75 0.78
C ALA A 344 -18.79 -9.37 0.38
N GLY A 345 -19.77 -9.45 1.29
CA GLY A 345 -21.08 -10.04 1.02
C GLY A 345 -21.03 -11.53 0.60
N ALA A 346 -19.91 -12.22 0.86
CA ALA A 346 -19.69 -13.57 0.37
C ALA A 346 -20.62 -14.57 1.08
N VAL A 347 -21.55 -15.15 0.30
CA VAL A 347 -22.41 -16.27 0.69
C VAL A 347 -21.58 -17.56 0.77
N HIS A 348 -20.68 -17.65 1.75
CA HIS A 348 -20.14 -18.93 2.21
C HIS A 348 -20.53 -19.15 3.65
N LYS A 349 -21.81 -19.54 3.83
CA LYS A 349 -22.29 -20.17 5.08
C LYS A 349 -21.71 -21.59 5.19
N ASN A 350 -20.41 -21.72 5.35
CA ASN A 350 -19.85 -22.92 5.95
C ASN A 350 -19.44 -22.60 7.38
N LYS A 351 -20.02 -23.35 8.32
CA LYS A 351 -19.83 -23.27 9.77
C LYS A 351 -18.37 -23.57 10.15
N VAL A 352 -17.43 -22.68 9.84
CA VAL A 352 -16.13 -22.69 10.51
C VAL A 352 -16.40 -22.18 11.93
N SER A 353 -16.38 -23.09 12.89
CA SER A 353 -16.82 -22.82 14.25
C SER A 353 -16.03 -21.68 14.89
N ARG A 354 -16.71 -20.55 15.15
CA ARG A 354 -16.22 -19.44 15.99
C ARG A 354 -15.73 -19.89 17.37
N SER A 355 -16.08 -21.11 17.84
CA SER A 355 -15.81 -21.54 19.22
C SER A 355 -14.35 -21.87 19.52
N LYS A 356 -13.50 -22.14 18.52
CA LYS A 356 -12.05 -22.40 18.72
C LYS A 356 -11.20 -21.11 18.78
N LEU A 357 -11.77 -19.92 18.53
CA LEU A 357 -11.03 -18.65 18.34
C LEU A 357 -10.42 -18.00 19.60
N ARG A 358 -10.78 -18.43 20.82
CA ARG A 358 -10.34 -17.69 22.03
C ARG A 358 -8.86 -17.86 22.40
N GLY A 359 -8.16 -18.83 21.80
CA GLY A 359 -6.79 -19.22 22.20
C GLY A 359 -5.63 -18.51 21.50
N LEU A 360 -5.88 -17.70 20.46
CA LEU A 360 -4.80 -17.11 19.63
C LEU A 360 -4.52 -15.62 19.87
N ARG A 361 -5.15 -15.00 20.87
CA ARG A 361 -5.04 -13.56 21.19
C ARG A 361 -3.64 -13.07 21.62
N HIS A 362 -2.61 -13.92 21.59
CA HIS A 362 -1.29 -13.61 22.17
C HIS A 362 -0.14 -13.47 21.16
N PHE A 363 -0.40 -13.40 19.84
CA PHE A 363 0.70 -13.39 18.85
C PHE A 363 1.03 -12.03 18.21
N GLY A 364 0.43 -10.94 18.67
CA GLY A 364 0.91 -9.57 18.41
C GLY A 364 1.78 -9.07 19.56
N LYS A 365 3.02 -8.62 19.29
CA LYS A 365 3.75 -7.74 20.23
C LYS A 365 3.11 -6.35 20.32
N TRP A 366 2.22 -6.05 19.38
CA TRP A 366 1.31 -4.93 19.40
C TRP A 366 0.11 -5.32 20.27
N ASP A 367 0.11 -4.80 21.50
CA ASP A 367 -0.79 -5.20 22.59
C ASP A 367 -2.16 -4.52 22.39
N LYS A 368 -2.90 -4.94 21.35
CA LYS A 368 -4.24 -4.42 21.01
C LYS A 368 -5.19 -4.44 22.22
N ASP A 369 -4.97 -5.36 23.17
CA ASP A 369 -5.77 -5.50 24.39
C ASP A 369 -5.56 -4.32 25.36
N LYS A 370 -4.33 -3.80 25.50
CA LYS A 370 -4.06 -2.62 26.34
C LYS A 370 -4.55 -1.31 25.72
N ASP A 371 -4.51 -1.21 24.39
CA ASP A 371 -5.02 -0.05 23.67
C ASP A 371 -6.55 -0.02 23.69
N LYS A 372 -7.23 -1.18 23.58
CA LYS A 372 -8.69 -1.31 23.75
C LYS A 372 -9.16 -1.01 25.17
N GLU A 373 -8.41 -1.41 26.21
CA GLU A 373 -8.71 -1.05 27.61
C GLU A 373 -8.50 0.44 27.91
N ASN A 374 -7.59 1.11 27.20
CA ASN A 374 -7.41 2.56 27.31
C ASN A 374 -8.47 3.35 26.52
N ALA A 375 -8.84 2.90 25.31
CA ALA A 375 -9.88 3.53 24.49
C ALA A 375 -11.27 3.43 25.13
N LYS A 376 -11.62 2.30 25.76
CA LYS A 376 -12.89 2.15 26.50
C LYS A 376 -13.05 3.07 27.72
N ASN A 377 -11.96 3.63 28.23
CA ASN A 377 -11.94 4.43 29.45
C ASN A 377 -11.60 5.91 29.18
N GLY A 378 -11.66 6.35 27.92
CA GLY A 378 -11.09 7.64 27.51
C GLY A 378 -11.76 8.31 26.31
N SER A 379 -13.05 8.10 26.06
CA SER A 379 -13.95 8.99 25.28
C SER A 379 -15.30 8.28 25.10
N GLU A 380 -16.41 9.02 25.22
CA GLU A 380 -17.76 8.52 24.89
C GLU A 380 -18.02 8.46 23.36
N ASP A 381 -17.05 8.80 22.53
CA ASP A 381 -17.13 8.68 21.07
C ASP A 381 -16.39 7.41 20.60
N GLY A 382 -17.17 6.35 20.41
CA GLY A 382 -16.70 4.99 20.14
C GLY A 382 -16.43 4.68 18.66
N GLU A 383 -15.37 5.24 18.07
CA GLU A 383 -14.95 4.86 16.71
C GLU A 383 -13.45 4.62 16.50
N ASP A 384 -12.55 5.18 17.31
CA ASP A 384 -11.11 5.05 17.04
C ASP A 384 -10.51 3.77 17.65
N GLY A 385 -10.11 2.86 16.76
CA GLY A 385 -9.30 1.68 17.09
C GLY A 385 -7.91 2.03 17.63
N PRO A 386 -7.05 1.03 17.94
CA PRO A 386 -5.69 1.28 18.41
C PRO A 386 -4.89 2.08 17.38
N VAL A 387 -4.15 3.10 17.83
CA VAL A 387 -3.35 3.99 16.97
C VAL A 387 -2.34 3.16 16.15
N PRO A 388 -2.33 3.23 14.81
CA PRO A 388 -1.44 2.42 13.98
C PRO A 388 0.06 2.61 14.30
N ILE A 389 0.87 1.56 14.12
CA ILE A 389 2.34 1.61 14.27
C ILE A 389 2.95 2.64 13.32
N SER A 390 2.33 2.91 12.16
CA SER A 390 2.77 3.94 11.21
C SER A 390 2.86 5.32 11.85
N VAL A 391 1.97 5.67 12.78
CA VAL A 391 2.03 6.94 13.52
C VAL A 391 3.28 7.01 14.40
N PHE A 392 3.59 5.92 15.09
CA PHE A 392 4.83 5.81 15.88
C PHE A 392 6.09 5.73 15.00
N MET A 393 5.98 5.25 13.76
CA MET A 393 7.05 5.30 12.78
C MET A 393 7.39 6.74 12.42
N VAL A 394 6.40 7.57 12.09
CA VAL A 394 6.65 9.01 11.83
C VAL A 394 7.23 9.68 13.07
N ALA A 395 6.71 9.38 14.27
CA ALA A 395 7.26 9.91 15.51
C ALA A 395 8.74 9.50 15.73
N SER A 396 9.11 8.29 15.30
CA SER A 396 10.48 7.79 15.34
C SER A 396 11.40 8.60 14.40
N VAL A 397 10.92 8.92 13.19
CA VAL A 397 11.63 9.77 12.22
C VAL A 397 11.86 11.17 12.78
N LEU A 398 10.82 11.79 13.34
CA LEU A 398 10.91 13.12 13.97
C LEU A 398 11.91 13.12 15.12
N LYS A 399 11.88 12.09 15.96
CA LYS A 399 12.83 11.94 17.06
C LYS A 399 14.28 11.81 16.57
N GLU A 400 14.52 11.13 15.46
CA GLU A 400 15.86 11.02 14.88
C GLU A 400 16.38 12.36 14.35
N LYS A 401 15.51 13.21 13.81
CA LYS A 401 15.85 14.54 13.29
C LYS A 401 15.71 15.66 14.32
N ARG A 402 15.31 15.34 15.54
CA ARG A 402 15.00 16.29 16.63
C ARG A 402 16.03 17.40 16.79
N GLU A 403 17.31 17.06 16.93
CA GLU A 403 18.36 18.06 17.20
C GLU A 403 18.49 19.03 16.03
N LYS A 404 18.47 18.53 14.78
CA LYS A 404 18.50 19.38 13.59
C LYS A 404 17.26 20.25 13.49
N LEU A 405 16.07 19.70 13.75
CA LEU A 405 14.83 20.48 13.72
C LEU A 405 14.88 21.64 14.72
N LEU A 406 15.28 21.40 15.97
CA LEU A 406 15.38 22.46 16.98
C LEU A 406 16.47 23.50 16.69
N GLN A 407 17.59 23.08 16.09
CA GLN A 407 18.74 23.95 15.88
C GLN A 407 18.68 24.72 14.56
N GLU A 408 18.19 24.10 13.49
CA GLU A 408 18.28 24.62 12.12
C GLU A 408 16.94 25.12 11.58
N ALA A 409 15.79 24.61 12.05
CA ALA A 409 14.50 25.05 11.52
C ALA A 409 14.11 26.43 12.08
N ARG A 410 13.84 27.38 11.19
CA ARG A 410 13.37 28.73 11.52
C ARG A 410 12.05 29.09 10.84
N GLY A 411 11.61 28.28 9.88
CA GLY A 411 10.28 28.33 9.27
C GLY A 411 9.84 26.96 8.75
N LEU A 412 8.64 26.93 8.17
CA LEU A 412 8.07 25.72 7.57
C LEU A 412 8.93 25.16 6.42
N ASP A 413 9.54 26.02 5.62
CA ASP A 413 10.41 25.60 4.50
C ASP A 413 11.66 24.86 4.98
N ASP A 414 12.30 25.33 6.05
CA ASP A 414 13.45 24.65 6.65
C ASP A 414 13.05 23.28 7.21
N LEU A 415 11.89 23.21 7.86
CA LEU A 415 11.32 21.97 8.39
C LEU A 415 11.09 20.97 7.26
N ILE A 416 10.43 21.38 6.17
CA ILE A 416 10.17 20.52 5.01
C ILE A 416 11.49 20.07 4.38
N ARG A 417 12.48 20.95 4.25
CA ARG A 417 13.81 20.61 3.74
C ARG A 417 14.51 19.55 4.61
N ILE A 418 14.55 19.74 5.93
CA ILE A 418 15.20 18.80 6.87
C ILE A 418 14.52 17.42 6.83
N LEU A 419 13.20 17.38 6.67
CA LEU A 419 12.45 16.13 6.56
C LEU A 419 12.59 15.50 5.18
N ASN A 420 12.74 16.29 4.11
CA ASN A 420 13.01 15.77 2.77
C ASN A 420 14.38 15.09 2.66
N ASP A 421 15.36 15.44 3.49
CA ASP A 421 16.63 14.69 3.61
C ASP A 421 16.43 13.22 4.05
N VAL A 422 15.25 12.88 4.61
CA VAL A 422 14.89 11.50 4.95
C VAL A 422 14.53 10.70 3.70
N ASN A 423 14.12 11.34 2.61
CA ASN A 423 13.66 10.67 1.39
C ASN A 423 14.80 9.81 0.80
N GLY A 424 14.53 8.52 0.64
CA GLY A 424 15.51 7.52 0.20
C GLY A 424 16.55 7.12 1.26
N ASN A 425 16.63 7.82 2.38
CA ASN A 425 17.67 7.61 3.39
C ASN A 425 17.12 7.05 4.71
N LEU A 426 15.82 6.77 4.81
CA LEU A 426 15.24 6.20 6.02
C LEU A 426 15.72 4.76 6.26
N ASP A 427 16.19 4.45 7.47
CA ASP A 427 16.44 3.07 7.89
C ASP A 427 15.16 2.49 8.50
N ALA A 428 14.44 1.70 7.70
CA ALA A 428 13.16 1.09 8.09
C ALA A 428 13.27 0.28 9.39
N LYS A 429 14.38 -0.46 9.60
CA LYS A 429 14.56 -1.29 10.79
C LYS A 429 14.77 -0.44 12.04
N LYS A 430 15.64 0.59 11.94
CA LYS A 430 15.89 1.53 13.03
C LYS A 430 14.62 2.29 13.38
N ALA A 431 13.87 2.74 12.38
CA ALA A 431 12.61 3.45 12.55
C ALA A 431 11.58 2.57 13.28
N CYS A 432 11.38 1.31 12.85
CA CYS A 432 10.51 0.33 13.53
C CYS A 432 10.92 0.07 14.99
N ALA A 433 12.20 -0.14 15.25
CA ALA A 433 12.69 -0.35 16.61
C ALA A 433 12.47 0.89 17.49
N GLY A 434 12.63 2.10 16.92
CA GLY A 434 12.32 3.35 17.59
C GLY A 434 10.82 3.53 17.86
N ALA A 435 9.97 3.22 16.88
CA ALA A 435 8.51 3.26 16.99
C ALA A 435 8.01 2.38 18.15
N LEU A 436 8.46 1.14 18.25
CA LEU A 436 8.11 0.24 19.35
C LEU A 436 8.56 0.75 20.72
N LYS A 437 9.72 1.42 20.80
CA LYS A 437 10.19 2.04 22.04
C LYS A 437 9.34 3.26 22.41
N LEU A 438 8.98 4.08 21.42
CA LEU A 438 8.14 5.26 21.62
C LEU A 438 6.73 4.87 22.06
N HIS A 439 6.14 3.86 21.43
CA HIS A 439 4.84 3.32 21.81
C HIS A 439 4.80 2.91 23.29
N LYS A 440 5.76 2.08 23.73
CA LYS A 440 5.89 1.69 25.15
C LYS A 440 6.07 2.87 26.09
N LYS A 441 6.82 3.90 25.67
CA LYS A 441 7.04 5.11 26.47
C LYS A 441 5.76 5.95 26.56
N TYR A 442 5.01 6.04 25.47
CA TYR A 442 3.75 6.76 25.40
C TYR A 442 2.71 6.14 26.32
N LEU A 443 2.48 4.82 26.23
CA LEU A 443 1.55 4.10 27.10
C LEU A 443 1.86 4.30 28.58
N LYS A 444 3.14 4.21 28.98
CA LYS A 444 3.55 4.47 30.37
C LYS A 444 3.22 5.88 30.84
N LYS A 445 3.43 6.89 29.98
CA LYS A 445 3.14 8.30 30.32
C LYS A 445 1.63 8.56 30.41
N VAL A 446 0.84 7.99 29.50
CA VAL A 446 -0.63 8.14 29.53
C VAL A 446 -1.20 7.45 30.76
N GLN A 447 -0.72 6.24 31.12
CA GLN A 447 -1.13 5.54 32.33
C GLN A 447 -0.75 6.29 33.61
N ALA A 448 0.44 6.92 33.65
CA ALA A 448 0.88 7.72 34.80
C ALA A 448 0.11 9.04 34.97
N LYS A 449 -0.62 9.50 33.95
CA LYS A 449 -1.49 10.68 34.00
C LYS A 449 -2.94 10.35 34.40
N LYS A 450 -3.29 9.06 34.56
CA LYS A 450 -4.62 8.69 35.06
C LYS A 450 -4.68 9.00 36.58
N PRO A 451 -5.70 9.74 37.04
CA PRO A 451 -5.81 10.19 38.43
C PRO A 451 -5.97 9.04 39.43
#